data_AF-A0AAP9KS40-F1
#
_entry.id   AF-A0AAP9KS40-F1
#
_cell.length_a   1.000
_cell.length_b   1.000
_cell.length_c   1.000
_cell.angle_alpha   90.00
_cell.angle_beta   90.00
_cell.angle_gamma   90.00
#
_symmetry.space_group_name_H-M   'P 1'
#
loop_
_entity.id
_entity.type
_entity.pdbx_description
1 polymer ?
#
loop_
_entity_poly.entity_id
_entity_poly.type
_entity_poly.pdbx_seq_one_letter_code
_entity_poly.pdbx_strand_id
1 'polypeptide(L)'
;MGRARRSDGDITRESILEAAGELIAEKGFAQTTNKEVAKKANVDLAAINYHFGGRDGLYLAVLTLAHHHYLDGDQLAQLAASDLPAEDKLGVFLETFLAKLSNPDDWHGRVFARELLSPSVQLGDFINSEGAGKIQSVRRIVAQAAGLAEDDPRLLPCMLSVVAPCMMLMVAGNRIPGPVQEIVAMQTQALTAHFKLFSLAGLKAIRGENSSESPQKS
;
A
#
# COMPACT_ATOMS: atom_id res chain seq x y z
N MET A 1 29.80 -13.22 -24.69
CA MET A 1 29.61 -13.71 -23.30
C MET A 1 28.83 -12.77 -22.38
N GLY A 2 28.40 -11.56 -22.78
CA GLY A 2 27.75 -10.59 -21.87
C GLY A 2 26.23 -10.74 -21.65
N ARG A 3 25.53 -11.57 -22.43
CA ARG A 3 24.06 -11.71 -22.35
C ARG A 3 23.59 -12.74 -21.32
N ALA A 4 24.31 -13.86 -21.18
CA ALA A 4 23.98 -14.94 -20.25
C ALA A 4 24.25 -14.56 -18.77
N ARG A 5 25.34 -13.81 -18.51
CA ARG A 5 25.70 -13.42 -17.14
C ARG A 5 24.78 -12.32 -16.56
N ARG A 6 24.13 -11.52 -17.41
CA ARG A 6 23.09 -10.56 -17.00
C ARG A 6 21.79 -11.28 -16.66
N SER A 7 21.34 -12.22 -17.51
CA SER A 7 20.13 -12.99 -17.23
C SER A 7 20.23 -13.79 -15.94
N ASP A 8 21.37 -14.42 -15.66
CA ASP A 8 21.53 -15.22 -14.42
C ASP A 8 21.55 -14.33 -13.16
N GLY A 9 22.12 -13.12 -13.27
CA GLY A 9 22.11 -12.14 -12.19
C GLY A 9 20.72 -11.56 -11.91
N ASP A 10 19.93 -11.32 -12.95
CA ASP A 10 18.56 -10.83 -12.82
C ASP A 10 17.65 -11.90 -12.20
N ILE A 11 17.78 -13.16 -12.64
CA ILE A 11 17.06 -14.32 -12.06
C ILE A 11 17.41 -14.49 -10.57
N THR A 12 18.71 -14.38 -10.23
CA THR A 12 19.16 -14.47 -8.83
C THR A 12 18.57 -13.35 -7.98
N ARG A 13 18.56 -12.12 -8.51
CA ARG A 13 18.00 -10.95 -7.83
C ARG A 13 16.50 -11.12 -7.58
N GLU A 14 15.75 -11.58 -8.58
CA GLU A 14 14.31 -11.85 -8.46
C GLU A 14 14.02 -12.95 -7.42
N SER A 15 14.78 -14.06 -7.45
CA SER A 15 14.63 -15.15 -6.48
C SER A 15 14.86 -14.68 -5.04
N ILE A 16 15.85 -13.80 -4.82
CA ILE A 16 16.10 -13.21 -3.49
C ILE A 16 14.93 -12.31 -3.06
N LEU A 17 14.39 -11.48 -3.96
CA LEU A 17 13.27 -10.59 -3.66
C LEU A 17 12.01 -11.37 -3.29
N GLU A 18 11.70 -12.43 -4.03
CA GLU A 18 10.54 -13.28 -3.76
C GLU A 18 10.67 -13.97 -2.40
N ALA A 19 11.82 -14.60 -2.14
CA ALA A 19 12.10 -15.26 -0.86
C ALA A 19 12.03 -14.28 0.33
N ALA A 20 12.58 -13.08 0.18
CA ALA A 20 12.54 -12.04 1.20
C ALA A 20 11.10 -11.55 1.43
N GLY A 21 10.37 -11.24 0.36
CA GLY A 21 8.99 -10.77 0.39
C GLY A 21 8.07 -11.73 1.12
N GLU A 22 8.14 -13.02 0.80
CA GLU A 22 7.35 -14.06 1.47
C GLU A 22 7.67 -14.16 2.97
N LEU A 23 8.95 -14.20 3.36
CA LEU A 23 9.35 -14.28 4.77
C LEU A 23 8.91 -13.03 5.56
N ILE A 24 9.07 -11.84 4.98
CA ILE A 24 8.66 -10.58 5.61
C ILE A 24 7.13 -10.53 5.73
N ALA A 25 6.39 -10.97 4.71
CA ALA A 25 4.95 -11.08 4.75
C ALA A 25 4.45 -12.10 5.80
N GLU A 26 5.26 -13.09 6.15
CA GLU A 26 4.92 -14.10 7.16
C GLU A 26 5.19 -13.58 8.58
N LYS A 27 6.43 -13.19 8.88
CA LYS A 27 6.91 -12.91 10.25
C LYS A 27 7.43 -11.48 10.49
N GLY A 28 7.43 -10.64 9.46
CA GLY A 28 7.84 -9.24 9.53
C GLY A 28 9.34 -9.03 9.28
N PHE A 29 9.71 -7.78 8.98
CA PHE A 29 11.09 -7.43 8.62
C PHE A 29 12.05 -7.68 9.78
N ALA A 30 11.72 -7.24 11.00
CA ALA A 30 12.58 -7.40 12.18
C ALA A 30 13.02 -8.87 12.42
N GLN A 31 12.11 -9.82 12.18
CA GLN A 31 12.34 -11.25 12.42
C GLN A 31 12.94 -12.00 11.22
N THR A 32 13.17 -11.33 10.09
CA THR A 32 13.69 -11.95 8.86
C THR A 32 15.18 -11.67 8.71
N THR A 33 15.99 -12.73 8.63
CA THR A 33 17.45 -12.61 8.49
C THR A 33 17.92 -12.90 7.07
N ASN A 34 19.00 -12.26 6.62
CA ASN A 34 19.58 -12.53 5.30
C ASN A 34 19.99 -13.99 5.13
N LYS A 35 20.34 -14.70 6.21
CA LYS A 35 20.65 -16.14 6.16
C LYS A 35 19.43 -16.98 5.78
N GLU A 36 18.26 -16.66 6.34
CA GLU A 36 17.02 -17.34 6.00
C GLU A 36 16.58 -17.02 4.57
N VAL A 37 16.72 -15.76 4.14
CA VAL A 37 16.46 -15.35 2.76
C VAL A 37 17.36 -16.11 1.79
N ALA A 38 18.68 -16.14 2.04
CA ALA A 38 19.64 -16.83 1.18
C ALA A 38 19.34 -18.33 1.09
N LYS A 39 19.01 -18.96 2.23
CA LYS A 39 18.60 -20.36 2.28
C LYS A 39 17.32 -20.61 1.47
N LYS A 40 16.32 -19.74 1.58
CA LYS A 40 15.04 -19.88 0.88
C LYS A 40 15.16 -19.63 -0.63
N ALA A 41 15.96 -18.65 -1.03
CA ALA A 41 16.28 -18.37 -2.43
C ALA A 41 17.28 -19.37 -3.05
N ASN A 42 17.87 -20.27 -2.24
CA ASN A 42 18.91 -21.20 -2.66
C ASN A 42 20.15 -20.50 -3.28
N VAL A 43 20.62 -19.44 -2.62
CA VAL A 43 21.78 -18.63 -3.04
C VAL A 43 22.80 -18.48 -1.91
N ASP A 44 24.00 -18.02 -2.26
CA ASP A 44 24.99 -17.59 -1.26
C ASP A 44 24.54 -16.28 -0.59
N LEU A 45 24.80 -16.14 0.71
CA LEU A 45 24.61 -14.91 1.46
C LEU A 45 25.35 -13.71 0.83
N ALA A 46 26.49 -13.95 0.19
CA ALA A 46 27.25 -12.95 -0.55
C ALA A 46 26.44 -12.31 -1.69
N ALA A 47 25.51 -13.07 -2.32
CA ALA A 47 24.65 -12.56 -3.38
C ALA A 47 23.72 -11.45 -2.87
N ILE A 48 23.20 -11.57 -1.65
CA ILE A 48 22.33 -10.55 -1.05
C ILE A 48 23.11 -9.24 -0.86
N ASN A 49 24.32 -9.31 -0.32
CA ASN A 49 25.16 -8.12 -0.14
C ASN A 49 25.55 -7.51 -1.49
N TYR A 50 25.87 -8.34 -2.48
CA TYR A 50 26.23 -7.89 -3.83
C TYR A 50 25.07 -7.17 -4.54
N HIS A 51 23.86 -7.73 -4.50
CA HIS A 51 22.70 -7.19 -5.22
C HIS A 51 21.99 -6.04 -4.51
N PHE A 52 22.02 -6.02 -3.17
CA PHE A 52 21.17 -5.13 -2.38
C PHE A 52 21.93 -4.30 -1.34
N GLY A 53 23.25 -4.46 -1.22
CA GLY A 53 24.04 -3.70 -0.24
C GLY A 53 23.76 -4.07 1.22
N GLY A 54 23.06 -5.19 1.47
CA GLY A 54 22.77 -5.69 2.81
C GLY A 54 21.27 -5.81 3.09
N ARG A 55 20.94 -5.94 4.38
CA ARG A 55 19.57 -6.20 4.86
C ARG A 55 18.61 -5.05 4.57
N ASP A 56 19.03 -3.82 4.84
CA ASP A 56 18.16 -2.64 4.71
C ASP A 56 17.90 -2.31 3.25
N GLY A 57 18.93 -2.40 2.39
CA GLY A 57 18.75 -2.22 0.95
C GLY A 57 17.92 -3.34 0.30
N LEU A 58 18.01 -4.58 0.81
CA LEU A 58 17.10 -5.65 0.42
C LEU A 58 15.67 -5.30 0.81
N TYR A 59 15.46 -4.79 2.02
CA TYR A 59 14.11 -4.44 2.46
C TYR A 59 13.51 -3.29 1.68
N LEU A 60 14.28 -2.23 1.41
CA LEU A 60 13.86 -1.14 0.55
C LEU A 60 13.46 -1.65 -0.83
N ALA A 61 14.24 -2.56 -1.43
CA ALA A 61 13.92 -3.15 -2.73
C ALA A 61 12.63 -3.99 -2.69
N VAL A 62 12.38 -4.72 -1.60
CA VAL A 62 11.12 -5.46 -1.36
C VAL A 62 9.95 -4.49 -1.22
N LEU A 63 10.10 -3.39 -0.48
CA LEU A 63 9.06 -2.35 -0.34
C LEU A 63 8.74 -1.68 -1.68
N THR A 64 9.76 -1.34 -2.47
CA THR A 64 9.59 -0.79 -3.82
C THR A 64 8.82 -1.75 -4.72
N LEU A 65 9.20 -3.04 -4.72
CA LEU A 65 8.51 -4.06 -5.50
C LEU A 65 7.05 -4.23 -5.04
N ALA A 66 6.82 -4.33 -3.73
CA ALA A 66 5.49 -4.43 -3.14
C ALA A 66 4.59 -3.26 -3.53
N HIS A 67 5.13 -2.04 -3.49
CA HIS A 67 4.38 -0.85 -3.81
C HIS A 67 4.09 -0.69 -5.29
N HIS A 68 5.03 -1.03 -6.17
CA HIS A 68 4.80 -1.06 -7.63
C HIS A 68 3.80 -2.13 -8.02
N HIS A 69 3.79 -3.27 -7.31
CA HIS A 69 2.79 -4.29 -7.54
C HIS A 69 1.38 -3.74 -7.26
N TYR A 70 1.17 -2.97 -6.17
CA TYR A 70 -0.17 -2.55 -5.74
C TYR A 70 -0.71 -1.29 -6.40
N LEU A 71 0.13 -0.29 -6.58
CA LEU A 71 -0.27 1.01 -7.11
C LEU A 71 0.71 1.39 -8.20
N ASP A 72 0.31 1.27 -9.45
CA ASP A 72 1.06 1.91 -10.52
C ASP A 72 0.93 3.44 -10.37
N GLY A 73 2.08 4.13 -10.27
CA GLY A 73 2.11 5.56 -10.03
C GLY A 73 1.51 6.37 -11.18
N ASP A 74 1.72 5.92 -12.42
CA ASP A 74 1.19 6.57 -13.61
C ASP A 74 -0.31 6.35 -13.72
N GLN A 75 -0.80 5.13 -13.45
CA GLN A 75 -2.24 4.86 -13.43
C GLN A 75 -2.95 5.68 -12.35
N LEU A 76 -2.35 5.80 -11.17
CA LEU A 76 -2.93 6.57 -10.08
C LEU A 76 -2.92 8.08 -10.37
N ALA A 77 -1.85 8.59 -10.98
CA ALA A 77 -1.77 9.98 -11.44
C ALA A 77 -2.81 10.27 -12.54
N GLN A 78 -2.97 9.36 -13.51
CA GLN A 78 -3.99 9.45 -14.55
C GLN A 78 -5.40 9.44 -13.95
N LEU A 79 -5.68 8.56 -12.98
CA LEU A 79 -6.95 8.52 -12.27
C LEU A 79 -7.25 9.85 -11.58
N ALA A 80 -6.28 10.38 -10.83
CA ALA A 80 -6.40 11.66 -10.13
C ALA A 80 -6.67 12.82 -11.10
N ALA A 81 -6.04 12.81 -12.27
CA ALA A 81 -6.16 13.83 -13.31
C ALA A 81 -7.38 13.66 -14.24
N SER A 82 -8.04 12.51 -14.23
CA SER A 82 -9.17 12.21 -15.13
C SER A 82 -10.39 13.11 -14.92
N ASP A 83 -11.30 13.14 -15.89
CA ASP A 83 -12.58 13.88 -15.82
C ASP A 83 -13.69 13.12 -15.08
N LEU A 84 -13.37 11.97 -14.47
CA LEU A 84 -14.35 11.22 -13.68
C LEU A 84 -14.85 12.05 -12.48
N PRO A 85 -16.12 11.89 -12.08
CA PRO A 85 -16.59 12.43 -10.80
C PRO A 85 -15.69 11.98 -9.65
N ALA A 86 -15.47 12.86 -8.68
CA ALA A 86 -14.56 12.59 -7.57
C ALA A 86 -14.94 11.33 -6.77
N GLU A 87 -16.24 11.07 -6.63
CA GLU A 87 -16.79 9.88 -5.99
C GLU A 87 -16.41 8.59 -6.76
N ASP A 88 -16.37 8.65 -8.09
CA ASP A 88 -16.01 7.52 -8.93
C ASP A 88 -14.51 7.27 -8.92
N LYS A 89 -13.69 8.34 -8.92
CA LYS A 89 -12.25 8.21 -8.68
C LYS A 89 -11.93 7.50 -7.36
N LEU A 90 -12.64 7.87 -6.29
CA LEU A 90 -12.50 7.23 -4.97
C LEU A 90 -12.90 5.75 -5.03
N GLY A 91 -13.96 5.42 -5.77
CA GLY A 91 -14.38 4.03 -6.00
C GLY A 91 -13.31 3.19 -6.69
N VAL A 92 -12.76 3.67 -7.81
CA VAL A 92 -11.69 2.98 -8.55
C VAL A 92 -10.43 2.83 -7.70
N PHE A 93 -10.10 3.85 -6.92
CA PHE A 93 -8.97 3.81 -5.98
C PHE A 93 -9.15 2.71 -4.92
N LEU A 94 -10.32 2.63 -4.28
CA LEU A 94 -10.63 1.59 -3.30
C LEU A 94 -10.63 0.19 -3.92
N GLU A 95 -11.21 0.06 -5.12
CA GLU A 95 -11.23 -1.20 -5.87
C GLU A 95 -9.81 -1.70 -6.17
N THR A 96 -8.87 -0.80 -6.45
CA THR A 96 -7.46 -1.15 -6.70
C THR A 96 -6.81 -1.87 -5.50
N PHE A 97 -7.13 -1.46 -4.27
CA PHE A 97 -6.67 -2.17 -3.06
C PHE A 97 -7.42 -3.48 -2.84
N LEU A 98 -8.74 -3.48 -3.02
CA LEU A 98 -9.59 -4.61 -2.66
C LEU A 98 -9.52 -5.75 -3.69
N ALA A 99 -9.27 -5.46 -4.96
CA ALA A 99 -9.13 -6.49 -6.01
C ALA A 99 -8.02 -7.50 -5.70
N LYS A 100 -7.01 -7.09 -4.93
CA LYS A 100 -5.89 -7.95 -4.56
C LYS A 100 -6.13 -8.77 -3.29
N LEU A 101 -7.19 -8.50 -2.53
CA LEU A 101 -7.59 -9.36 -1.40
C LEU A 101 -7.98 -10.76 -1.86
N SER A 102 -8.42 -10.91 -3.12
CA SER A 102 -8.79 -12.20 -3.69
C SER A 102 -7.59 -13.12 -3.96
N ASN A 103 -6.35 -12.64 -3.83
CA ASN A 103 -5.15 -13.45 -3.96
C ASN A 103 -4.48 -13.68 -2.59
N PRO A 104 -4.80 -14.79 -1.89
CA PRO A 104 -4.27 -15.06 -0.56
C PRO A 104 -2.75 -15.28 -0.53
N ASP A 105 -2.13 -15.60 -1.67
CA ASP A 105 -0.70 -15.85 -1.75
C ASP A 105 0.11 -14.56 -1.99
N ASP A 106 -0.54 -13.44 -2.31
CA ASP A 106 0.15 -12.19 -2.60
C ASP A 106 0.86 -11.61 -1.37
N TRP A 107 2.18 -11.78 -1.32
CA TRP A 107 3.01 -11.27 -0.23
C TRP A 107 3.16 -9.75 -0.29
N HIS A 108 3.07 -9.13 -1.47
CA HIS A 108 3.36 -7.71 -1.70
C HIS A 108 2.46 -6.82 -0.82
N GLY A 109 1.15 -7.09 -0.77
CA GLY A 109 0.21 -6.26 -0.02
C GLY A 109 0.34 -6.43 1.46
N ARG A 110 0.66 -7.64 1.91
CA ARG A 110 0.93 -7.90 3.32
C ARG A 110 2.17 -7.16 3.79
N VAL A 111 3.24 -7.13 2.99
CA VAL A 111 4.43 -6.34 3.32
C VAL A 111 4.09 -4.86 3.37
N PHE A 112 3.41 -4.33 2.36
CA PHE A 112 3.04 -2.92 2.31
C PHE A 112 2.13 -2.50 3.46
N ALA A 113 1.07 -3.27 3.73
CA ALA A 113 0.13 -2.99 4.80
C ALA A 113 0.76 -3.11 6.18
N ARG A 114 1.66 -4.09 6.40
CA ARG A 114 2.43 -4.20 7.63
C ARG A 114 3.34 -3.00 7.86
N GLU A 115 4.02 -2.53 6.81
CA GLU A 115 4.91 -1.38 6.93
C GLU A 115 4.14 -0.09 7.23
N LEU A 116 2.93 0.08 6.69
CA LEU A 116 2.07 1.22 7.05
C LEU A 116 1.54 1.15 8.49
N LEU A 117 1.22 -0.05 9.00
CA LEU A 117 0.64 -0.24 10.33
C LEU A 117 1.70 -0.37 11.44
N SER A 118 2.91 -0.78 11.09
CA SER A 118 4.06 -0.96 11.98
C SER A 118 5.33 -0.49 11.27
N PRO A 119 5.51 0.84 11.11
CA PRO A 119 6.56 1.41 10.28
C PRO A 119 7.96 1.09 10.77
N SER A 120 8.83 0.72 9.83
CA SER A 120 10.26 0.65 10.03
C SER A 120 10.93 2.01 9.84
N VAL A 121 12.23 2.08 10.13
CA VAL A 121 13.03 3.28 9.83
C VAL A 121 13.21 3.50 8.33
N GLN A 122 13.03 2.47 7.51
CA GLN A 122 13.16 2.54 6.04
C GLN A 122 11.94 3.17 5.35
N LEU A 123 10.79 3.29 6.02
CA LEU A 123 9.59 3.88 5.44
C LEU A 123 9.85 5.32 4.95
N GLY A 124 10.61 6.11 5.70
CA GLY A 124 10.92 7.49 5.34
C GLY A 124 11.70 7.59 4.03
N ASP A 125 12.74 6.78 3.88
CA ASP A 125 13.55 6.73 2.65
C ASP A 125 12.68 6.31 1.45
N PHE A 126 11.86 5.28 1.63
CA PHE A 126 10.92 4.83 0.62
C PHE A 126 9.90 5.91 0.22
N ILE A 127 9.32 6.63 1.18
CA ILE A 127 8.37 7.71 0.90
C ILE A 127 9.05 8.78 0.04
N ASN A 128 10.29 9.15 0.38
CA ASN A 128 11.03 10.18 -0.32
C ASN A 128 11.49 9.75 -1.73
N SER A 129 11.81 8.47 -1.93
CA SER A 129 12.32 7.97 -3.21
C SER A 129 11.24 7.49 -4.18
N GLU A 130 10.18 6.83 -3.68
CA GLU A 130 9.20 6.08 -4.50
C GLU A 130 7.74 6.41 -4.13
N GLY A 131 7.48 6.85 -2.90
CA GLY A 131 6.13 6.99 -2.35
C GLY A 131 5.46 8.33 -2.64
N ALA A 132 6.23 9.43 -2.70
CA ALA A 132 5.71 10.80 -2.68
C ALA A 132 4.70 11.10 -3.79
N GLY A 133 4.99 10.70 -5.03
CA GLY A 133 4.08 10.91 -6.17
C GLY A 133 2.74 10.19 -5.99
N LYS A 134 2.75 8.97 -5.45
CA LYS A 134 1.51 8.21 -5.21
C LYS A 134 0.71 8.83 -4.08
N ILE A 135 1.37 9.23 -2.99
CA ILE A 135 0.73 9.94 -1.87
C ILE A 135 0.06 11.23 -2.36
N GLN A 136 0.73 11.98 -3.25
CA GLN A 136 0.16 13.19 -3.84
C GLN A 136 -1.10 12.87 -4.69
N SER A 137 -1.06 11.82 -5.52
CA SER A 137 -2.22 11.41 -6.30
C SER A 137 -3.40 10.97 -5.43
N VAL A 138 -3.15 10.20 -4.36
CA VAL A 138 -4.19 9.84 -3.37
C VAL A 138 -4.74 11.08 -2.70
N ARG A 139 -3.87 11.99 -2.27
CA ARG A 139 -4.24 13.27 -1.63
C ARG A 139 -5.20 14.04 -2.52
N ARG A 140 -4.90 14.16 -3.81
CA ARG A 140 -5.75 14.82 -4.80
C ARG A 140 -7.11 14.14 -4.96
N ILE A 141 -7.17 12.81 -5.04
CA ILE A 141 -8.44 12.06 -5.15
C ILE A 141 -9.31 12.31 -3.91
N VAL A 142 -8.74 12.19 -2.71
CA VAL A 142 -9.48 12.37 -1.46
C VAL A 142 -9.89 13.84 -1.27
N ALA A 143 -9.04 14.80 -1.64
CA ALA A 143 -9.37 16.23 -1.58
C ALA A 143 -10.58 16.57 -2.45
N GLN A 144 -10.59 16.07 -3.69
CA GLN A 144 -11.72 16.24 -4.62
C GLN A 144 -13.00 15.62 -4.07
N ALA A 145 -12.92 14.41 -3.49
CA ALA A 145 -14.08 13.73 -2.93
C ALA A 145 -14.61 14.43 -1.66
N ALA A 146 -13.71 14.97 -0.84
CA ALA A 146 -14.06 15.73 0.35
C ALA A 146 -14.52 17.16 0.05
N GLY A 147 -14.18 17.71 -1.13
CA GLY A 147 -14.36 19.12 -1.45
C GLY A 147 -13.49 20.02 -0.57
N LEU A 148 -12.26 19.59 -0.29
CA LEU A 148 -11.27 20.32 0.50
C LEU A 148 -10.11 20.76 -0.38
N ALA A 149 -9.38 21.79 0.05
CA ALA A 149 -8.11 22.14 -0.58
C ALA A 149 -7.08 21.03 -0.35
N GLU A 150 -6.14 20.85 -1.29
CA GLU A 150 -5.13 19.80 -1.13
C GLU A 150 -4.27 20.06 0.10
N ASP A 151 -3.99 21.29 0.51
CA ASP A 151 -3.20 21.64 1.70
C ASP A 151 -3.99 21.65 3.03
N ASP A 152 -5.29 21.35 3.00
CA ASP A 152 -6.15 21.38 4.18
C ASP A 152 -5.66 20.38 5.26
N PRO A 153 -5.46 20.81 6.53
CA PRO A 153 -4.95 19.95 7.59
C PRO A 153 -5.85 18.74 7.91
N ARG A 154 -7.15 18.82 7.59
CA ARG A 154 -8.11 17.72 7.81
C ARG A 154 -7.94 16.58 6.80
N LEU A 155 -7.23 16.83 5.70
CA LEU A 155 -7.12 15.88 4.61
C LEU A 155 -6.28 14.64 4.99
N LEU A 156 -5.21 14.81 5.77
CA LEU A 156 -4.38 13.68 6.20
C LEU A 156 -5.16 12.65 7.04
N PRO A 157 -5.92 13.04 8.08
CA PRO A 157 -6.84 12.13 8.76
C PRO A 157 -7.85 11.46 7.82
N CYS A 158 -8.43 12.22 6.87
CA CYS A 158 -9.35 11.68 5.88
C CYS A 158 -8.71 10.58 5.03
N MET A 159 -7.49 10.81 4.52
CA MET A 159 -6.75 9.82 3.75
C MET A 159 -6.51 8.55 4.57
N LEU A 160 -6.11 8.70 5.84
CA LEU A 160 -5.91 7.56 6.74
C LEU A 160 -7.21 6.77 6.93
N SER A 161 -8.34 7.44 7.19
CA SER A 161 -9.64 6.79 7.37
C SER A 161 -10.13 6.04 6.13
N VAL A 162 -9.84 6.56 4.93
CA VAL A 162 -10.19 5.91 3.65
C VAL A 162 -9.38 4.63 3.44
N VAL A 163 -8.08 4.66 3.73
CA VAL A 163 -7.14 3.57 3.38
C VAL A 163 -7.03 2.51 4.48
N ALA A 164 -7.20 2.89 5.75
CA ALA A 164 -7.00 1.99 6.89
C ALA A 164 -7.87 0.70 6.86
N PRO A 165 -9.17 0.74 6.50
CA PRO A 165 -9.98 -0.49 6.38
C PRO A 165 -9.42 -1.46 5.35
N CYS A 166 -8.95 -0.97 4.20
CA CYS A 166 -8.30 -1.80 3.18
C CYS A 166 -7.01 -2.43 3.72
N MET A 167 -6.18 -1.66 4.44
CA MET A 167 -4.95 -2.16 5.06
C MET A 167 -5.21 -3.25 6.10
N MET A 168 -6.22 -3.06 6.94
CA MET A 168 -6.63 -4.03 7.93
C MET A 168 -7.01 -5.36 7.27
N LEU A 169 -7.82 -5.34 6.20
CA LEU A 169 -8.21 -6.56 5.49
C LEU A 169 -7.03 -7.25 4.81
N MET A 170 -6.07 -6.49 4.26
CA MET A 170 -4.86 -7.06 3.66
C MET A 170 -3.97 -7.78 4.68
N VAL A 171 -3.84 -7.24 5.91
CA VAL A 171 -3.07 -7.89 6.98
C VAL A 171 -3.84 -9.06 7.59
N ALA A 172 -5.14 -8.90 7.80
CA ALA A 172 -6.00 -9.95 8.33
C ALA A 172 -6.00 -11.19 7.43
N GLY A 173 -6.16 -10.98 6.11
CA GLY A 173 -6.32 -12.03 5.12
C GLY A 173 -7.31 -13.11 5.59
N ASN A 174 -7.05 -14.37 5.21
CA ASN A 174 -7.83 -15.53 5.66
C ASN A 174 -7.44 -16.03 7.06
N ARG A 175 -6.61 -15.29 7.81
CA ARG A 175 -6.00 -15.78 9.05
C ARG A 175 -6.80 -15.42 10.31
N ILE A 176 -7.77 -14.50 10.20
CA ILE A 176 -8.62 -14.12 11.32
C ILE A 176 -9.92 -14.93 11.28
N PRO A 177 -10.20 -15.78 12.28
CA PRO A 177 -11.46 -16.52 12.34
C PRO A 177 -12.64 -15.61 12.70
N GLY A 178 -13.85 -16.04 12.36
CA GLY A 178 -15.09 -15.36 12.76
C GLY A 178 -15.50 -14.24 11.81
N PRO A 179 -16.16 -13.17 12.29
CA PRO A 179 -16.84 -12.19 11.43
C PRO A 179 -15.93 -11.51 10.39
N VAL A 180 -14.64 -11.36 10.67
CA VAL A 180 -13.68 -10.78 9.72
C VAL A 180 -13.44 -11.69 8.51
N GLN A 181 -13.49 -13.01 8.70
CA GLN A 181 -13.38 -13.97 7.60
C GLN A 181 -14.57 -13.84 6.64
N GLU A 182 -15.78 -13.62 7.16
CA GLU A 182 -16.97 -13.41 6.34
C GLU A 182 -16.84 -12.14 5.49
N ILE A 183 -16.27 -11.07 6.08
CA ILE A 183 -15.99 -9.82 5.37
C ILE A 183 -14.96 -10.03 4.25
N VAL A 184 -13.84 -10.69 4.52
CA VAL A 184 -12.80 -10.98 3.51
C VAL A 184 -13.35 -11.88 2.40
N ALA A 185 -14.30 -12.76 2.70
CA ALA A 185 -14.96 -13.63 1.74
C ALA A 185 -16.06 -12.93 0.92
N MET A 186 -16.44 -11.69 1.24
CA MET A 186 -17.40 -10.93 0.44
C MET A 186 -16.85 -10.64 -0.95
N GLN A 187 -17.74 -10.48 -1.93
CA GLN A 187 -17.34 -10.06 -3.27
C GLN A 187 -16.67 -8.69 -3.22
N THR A 188 -15.53 -8.54 -3.90
CA THR A 188 -14.76 -7.29 -3.99
C THR A 188 -15.64 -6.10 -4.33
N GLN A 189 -16.56 -6.25 -5.28
CA GLN A 189 -17.48 -5.18 -5.70
C GLN A 189 -18.38 -4.70 -4.55
N ALA A 190 -18.89 -5.61 -3.71
CA ALA A 190 -19.74 -5.27 -2.58
C ALA A 190 -18.95 -4.53 -1.48
N LEU A 191 -17.73 -4.97 -1.20
CA LEU A 191 -16.82 -4.29 -0.27
C LEU A 191 -16.44 -2.89 -0.77
N THR A 192 -16.08 -2.76 -2.05
CA THR A 192 -15.78 -1.47 -2.67
C THR A 192 -16.96 -0.52 -2.54
N ALA A 193 -18.18 -0.97 -2.85
CA ALA A 193 -19.38 -0.15 -2.73
C ALA A 193 -19.61 0.31 -1.28
N HIS A 194 -19.44 -0.59 -0.31
CA HIS A 194 -19.58 -0.26 1.11
C HIS A 194 -18.53 0.76 1.58
N PHE A 195 -17.24 0.53 1.30
CA PHE A 195 -16.16 1.43 1.69
C PHE A 195 -16.24 2.78 0.98
N LYS A 196 -16.64 2.81 -0.29
CA LYS A 196 -16.92 4.06 -1.01
C LYS A 196 -18.02 4.85 -0.30
N LEU A 197 -19.15 4.21 -0.01
CA LEU A 197 -20.28 4.87 0.67
C LEU A 197 -19.88 5.42 2.04
N PHE A 198 -19.24 4.60 2.87
CA PHE A 198 -18.82 4.98 4.22
C PHE A 198 -17.80 6.14 4.17
N SER A 199 -16.81 6.05 3.28
CA SER A 199 -15.82 7.10 3.07
C SER A 199 -16.47 8.40 2.65
N LEU A 200 -17.33 8.40 1.61
CA LEU A 200 -17.99 9.61 1.13
C LEU A 200 -18.88 10.26 2.19
N ALA A 201 -19.60 9.47 2.97
CA ALA A 201 -20.40 9.97 4.08
C ALA A 201 -19.53 10.68 5.14
N GLY A 202 -18.41 10.07 5.53
CA GLY A 202 -17.45 10.65 6.46
C GLY A 202 -16.80 11.93 5.92
N LEU A 203 -16.31 11.91 4.67
CA LEU A 203 -15.70 13.07 4.02
C LEU A 203 -16.68 14.25 3.92
N LYS A 204 -17.95 13.96 3.60
CA LYS A 204 -19.02 14.97 3.57
C LYS A 204 -19.28 15.58 4.94
N ALA A 205 -19.23 14.78 6.00
CA ALA A 205 -19.40 15.26 7.38
C ALA A 205 -18.26 16.21 7.79
N ILE A 206 -17.00 15.84 7.52
CA ILE A 206 -15.82 16.67 7.81
C ILE A 206 -15.87 18.02 7.07
N ARG A 207 -16.38 18.05 5.83
CA ARG A 207 -16.61 19.31 5.12
C ARG A 207 -17.64 20.19 5.83
N GLY A 208 -18.68 19.59 6.40
CA GLY A 208 -19.83 20.28 7.02
C GLY A 208 -19.54 20.91 8.38
N GLU A 209 -18.53 20.44 9.12
CA GLU A 209 -18.19 20.95 10.46
C GLU A 209 -17.82 22.46 10.46
N ASN A 210 -17.34 23.00 9.34
CA ASN A 210 -17.07 24.44 9.21
C ASN A 210 -18.34 25.32 9.07
N SER A 211 -19.49 24.76 8.72
CA SER A 211 -20.72 25.54 8.56
C SER A 211 -21.42 25.85 9.89
N SER A 212 -20.97 25.22 10.98
CA SER A 212 -21.56 25.33 12.33
C SER A 212 -20.78 26.19 13.32
N GLU A 213 -19.57 26.65 12.99
CA GLU A 213 -18.73 27.48 13.87
C GLU A 213 -18.55 28.92 13.34
N SER A 214 -19.63 29.70 13.31
CA SER A 214 -19.68 31.18 13.39
C SER A 214 -21.15 31.60 13.52
N PRO A 215 -21.58 32.48 14.46
CA PRO A 215 -20.82 33.51 15.17
C PRO A 215 -21.05 33.56 16.71
N GLN A 216 -20.04 34.03 17.46
CA GLN A 216 -20.29 34.86 18.64
C GLN A 216 -19.13 35.85 18.82
N LYS A 217 -19.28 37.01 18.19
CA LYS A 217 -18.66 38.24 18.69
C LYS A 217 -19.48 38.69 19.90
N SER A 218 -18.82 38.90 21.03
CA SER A 218 -19.25 39.84 22.08
C SER A 218 -18.05 40.72 22.40
#